data_AF-A0ABD6QSK6-F1
#
_entry.id   AF-A0ABD6QSK6-F1
#
_cell.length_a   1.000
_cell.length_b   1.000
_cell.length_c   1.000
_cell.angle_alpha   90.00
_cell.angle_beta   90.00
_cell.angle_gamma   90.00
#
_symmetry.space_group_name_H-M   'P 1'
#
loop_
_entity.id
_entity.type
_entity.pdbx_description
1 polymer ?
#
loop_
_entity_poly.entity_id
_entity_poly.type
_entity_poly.pdbx_seq_one_letter_code
_entity_poly.pdbx_strand_id
1 'polypeptide(L)'
;MTDGFLEELEAHAEVRLGLPAANALGMLRDRWVFVGEDHDILRALTEQLGKDPEYCEFAQRILTLADSRLAAIHEGTEPFVADKAFTAADARVIERAALVALNLDADWAAPIPRILARAAIAPQAVAKSAPSQAAAFALARAIMAAPTPESVAGLADTTREVRHAGLKKKFTRYTKEARRAIGGRPDVALRLPLETAPTKAQLTTWTKALEAGWLVGASWPYQTWVDAAFAAPVAPISAGLVWRVVDGPAFLGAPGDFADAEGRPVTVPTTSRIRLWHPAAAAPAERNAWRLRVRSLQLVQPFAQAFREHYTSADADRLVAAHAVLNVRQLTGLYRAEGWTSEGHETITRRVGAVGAEMWFDSPVYPGSGVETCSAVGLRVGALGMAVDGSATLAAEGCDDAAAVSEIMRSADLILSASTVAHDGGASTQSPAGVLATRRVVLEHILAELRSAGPVQIGQRHLVVNGFRVSLATGRVTKDGDPVEVTPKKRHGVWQPAADRLLTTIVGTVVALLET
;
A
#
# COMPACT_ATOMS: atom_id res chain seq x y z
N MET A 1 -16.98 -9.46 -37.43
CA MET A 1 -16.13 -10.30 -36.56
C MET A 1 -16.89 -11.60 -36.29
N THR A 2 -16.28 -12.76 -36.60
CA THR A 2 -16.89 -14.09 -36.42
C THR A 2 -17.03 -14.46 -34.94
N ASP A 3 -17.91 -15.41 -34.63
CA ASP A 3 -18.07 -15.93 -33.26
C ASP A 3 -16.75 -16.57 -32.79
N GLY A 4 -16.24 -16.17 -31.62
CA GLY A 4 -15.00 -16.72 -31.05
C GLY A 4 -13.71 -16.12 -31.64
N PHE A 5 -13.80 -15.08 -32.47
CA PHE A 5 -12.63 -14.46 -33.12
C PHE A 5 -11.56 -14.00 -32.13
N LEU A 6 -11.93 -13.46 -30.96
CA LEU A 6 -10.93 -12.98 -30.00
C LEU A 6 -10.21 -14.14 -29.29
N GLU A 7 -10.90 -15.27 -29.10
CA GLU A 7 -10.31 -16.50 -28.56
C GLU A 7 -9.28 -17.09 -29.52
N GLU A 8 -9.61 -17.15 -30.81
CA GLU A 8 -8.66 -17.56 -31.86
C GLU A 8 -7.44 -16.64 -31.88
N LEU A 9 -7.62 -15.33 -31.79
CA LEU A 9 -6.50 -14.38 -31.71
C LEU A 9 -5.61 -14.61 -30.48
N GLU A 10 -6.20 -14.91 -29.32
CA GLU A 10 -5.44 -15.19 -28.10
C GLU A 10 -4.59 -16.46 -28.25
N ALA A 11 -5.13 -17.52 -28.85
CA ALA A 11 -4.39 -18.75 -29.12
C ALA A 11 -3.20 -18.52 -30.07
N HIS A 12 -3.33 -17.66 -31.07
CA HIS A 12 -2.22 -17.30 -31.96
C HIS A 12 -1.18 -16.42 -31.26
N ALA A 13 -1.61 -15.50 -30.38
CA ALA A 13 -0.70 -14.63 -29.64
C ALA A 13 0.14 -15.42 -28.63
N GLU A 14 -0.43 -16.46 -28.02
CA GLU A 14 0.23 -17.31 -27.02
C GLU A 14 1.56 -17.91 -27.49
N VAL A 15 1.66 -18.27 -28.76
CA VAL A 15 2.89 -18.85 -29.37
C VAL A 15 4.07 -17.87 -29.33
N ARG A 16 3.81 -16.57 -29.23
CA ARG A 16 4.84 -15.51 -29.18
C ARG A 16 5.21 -15.10 -27.76
N LEU A 17 4.48 -15.57 -26.75
CA LEU A 17 4.72 -15.18 -25.36
C LEU A 17 5.98 -15.85 -24.80
N GLY A 18 6.67 -15.16 -23.90
CA GLY A 18 7.67 -15.80 -23.07
C GLY A 18 7.05 -16.90 -22.19
N LEU A 19 7.81 -17.95 -21.89
CA LEU A 19 7.33 -19.09 -21.08
C LEU A 19 6.61 -18.68 -19.78
N PRO A 20 7.09 -17.70 -18.98
CA PRO A 20 6.39 -17.27 -17.79
C PRO A 20 5.00 -16.65 -18.06
N ALA A 21 4.87 -15.91 -19.17
CA ALA A 21 3.61 -15.29 -19.56
C ALA A 21 2.64 -16.33 -20.15
N ALA A 22 3.12 -17.27 -20.96
CA ALA A 22 2.33 -18.39 -21.45
C ALA A 22 1.75 -19.23 -20.29
N ASN A 23 2.58 -19.56 -19.29
CA ASN A 23 2.12 -20.28 -18.09
C ASN A 23 1.08 -19.47 -17.30
N ALA A 24 1.31 -18.17 -17.10
CA ALA A 24 0.36 -17.31 -16.40
C ALA A 24 -0.99 -17.22 -17.14
N LEU A 25 -0.96 -17.13 -18.48
CA LEU A 25 -2.16 -17.14 -19.31
C LEU A 25 -2.92 -18.47 -19.19
N GLY A 26 -2.22 -19.60 -19.26
CA GLY A 26 -2.80 -20.93 -19.07
C GLY A 26 -3.50 -21.07 -17.72
N MET A 27 -2.83 -20.66 -16.64
CA MET A 27 -3.42 -20.69 -15.29
C MET A 27 -4.65 -19.79 -15.16
N LEU A 28 -4.65 -18.62 -15.78
CA LEU A 28 -5.82 -17.72 -15.79
C LEU A 28 -6.99 -18.27 -16.62
N ARG A 29 -6.75 -19.14 -17.59
CA ARG A 29 -7.83 -19.84 -18.33
C ARG A 29 -8.47 -20.93 -17.48
N ASP A 30 -7.66 -21.66 -16.71
CA ASP A 30 -8.12 -22.80 -15.91
C ASP A 30 -8.77 -22.38 -14.58
N ARG A 31 -8.32 -21.27 -13.98
CA ARG A 31 -8.85 -20.80 -12.70
C ARG A 31 -10.18 -20.08 -12.86
N TRP A 32 -11.21 -20.63 -12.23
CA TRP A 32 -12.40 -19.88 -11.87
C TRP A 32 -12.06 -18.97 -10.69
N VAL A 33 -11.85 -17.68 -10.95
CA VAL A 33 -11.65 -16.68 -9.89
C VAL A 33 -12.94 -16.56 -9.09
N PHE A 34 -12.98 -17.19 -7.91
CA PHE A 34 -14.03 -16.94 -6.94
C PHE A 34 -13.77 -15.64 -6.20
N VAL A 35 -14.81 -14.81 -6.10
CA VAL A 35 -14.75 -13.54 -5.37
C VAL A 35 -14.49 -13.82 -3.89
N GLY A 36 -13.29 -13.49 -3.40
CA GLY A 36 -13.01 -13.37 -1.97
C GLY A 36 -11.67 -13.93 -1.49
N GLU A 37 -11.11 -14.96 -2.14
CA GLU A 37 -9.98 -15.72 -1.56
C GLU A 37 -8.70 -15.74 -2.42
N ASP A 38 -8.77 -15.52 -3.74
CA ASP A 38 -7.64 -15.71 -4.67
C ASP A 38 -7.04 -14.41 -5.27
N HIS A 39 -7.26 -13.24 -4.65
CA HIS A 39 -6.87 -11.95 -5.24
C HIS A 39 -5.34 -11.79 -5.39
N ASP A 40 -4.54 -12.36 -4.49
CA ASP A 40 -3.08 -12.26 -4.55
C ASP A 40 -2.50 -13.09 -5.70
N ILE A 41 -3.05 -14.28 -5.94
CA ILE A 41 -2.66 -15.13 -7.07
C ILE A 41 -3.10 -14.49 -8.38
N LEU A 42 -4.33 -13.98 -8.44
CA LEU A 42 -4.83 -13.27 -9.61
C LEU A 42 -3.93 -12.07 -9.96
N ARG A 43 -3.52 -11.30 -8.95
CA ARG A 43 -2.59 -10.18 -9.09
C ARG A 43 -1.22 -10.65 -9.58
N ALA A 44 -0.63 -11.66 -8.97
CA ALA A 44 0.67 -12.19 -9.39
C ALA A 44 0.67 -12.68 -10.85
N LEU A 45 -0.37 -13.40 -11.26
CA LEU A 45 -0.51 -13.89 -12.64
C LEU A 45 -0.64 -12.73 -13.65
N THR A 46 -1.43 -11.71 -13.31
CA THR A 46 -1.60 -10.55 -14.20
C THR A 46 -0.41 -9.60 -14.21
N GLU A 47 0.29 -9.44 -13.10
CA GLU A 47 1.60 -8.76 -13.06
C GLU A 47 2.61 -9.50 -13.93
N GLN A 48 2.61 -10.84 -13.91
CA GLN A 48 3.51 -11.61 -14.77
C GLN A 48 3.19 -11.43 -16.26
N LEU A 49 1.91 -11.45 -16.63
CA LEU A 49 1.49 -11.14 -18.00
C LEU A 49 1.85 -9.71 -18.39
N GLY A 50 1.69 -8.76 -17.49
CA GLY A 50 2.01 -7.36 -17.71
C GLY A 50 3.51 -7.07 -17.89
N LYS A 51 4.40 -8.00 -17.50
CA LYS A 51 5.84 -7.90 -17.77
C LYS A 51 6.20 -8.31 -19.21
N ASP A 52 5.30 -8.98 -19.92
CA ASP A 52 5.51 -9.45 -21.29
C ASP A 52 4.97 -8.42 -22.31
N PRO A 53 5.84 -7.80 -23.13
CA PRO A 53 5.43 -6.78 -24.08
C PRO A 53 4.45 -7.28 -25.16
N GLU A 54 4.60 -8.53 -25.61
CA GLU A 54 3.73 -9.14 -26.63
C GLU A 54 2.31 -9.34 -26.08
N TYR A 55 2.19 -9.74 -24.81
CA TYR A 55 0.88 -9.80 -24.15
C TYR A 55 0.26 -8.42 -23.97
N CYS A 56 1.05 -7.41 -23.61
CA CYS A 56 0.54 -6.04 -23.45
C CYS A 56 0.00 -5.48 -24.78
N GLU A 57 0.73 -5.65 -25.88
CA GLU A 57 0.28 -5.26 -27.22
C GLU A 57 -1.00 -6.01 -27.62
N PHE A 58 -1.04 -7.33 -27.36
CA PHE A 58 -2.22 -8.14 -27.59
C PHE A 58 -3.43 -7.63 -26.77
N ALA A 59 -3.29 -7.41 -25.48
CA ALA A 59 -4.36 -6.95 -24.60
C ALA A 59 -4.91 -5.58 -25.03
N GLN A 60 -4.02 -4.64 -25.39
CA GLN A 60 -4.42 -3.35 -25.95
C GLN A 60 -5.20 -3.51 -27.26
N ARG A 61 -4.76 -4.40 -28.14
CA ARG A 61 -5.45 -4.71 -29.40
C ARG A 61 -6.84 -5.30 -29.16
N ILE A 62 -6.99 -6.20 -28.20
CA ILE A 62 -8.30 -6.77 -27.82
C ILE A 62 -9.27 -5.68 -27.36
N LEU A 63 -8.85 -4.79 -26.47
CA LEU A 63 -9.71 -3.69 -26.01
C LEU A 63 -10.07 -2.72 -27.14
N THR A 64 -9.13 -2.45 -28.05
CA THR A 64 -9.36 -1.61 -29.23
C THR A 64 -10.39 -2.23 -30.18
N LEU A 65 -10.28 -3.54 -30.45
CA LEU A 65 -11.25 -4.27 -31.28
C LEU A 65 -12.62 -4.33 -30.62
N ALA A 66 -12.68 -4.55 -29.31
CA ALA A 66 -13.93 -4.57 -28.56
C ALA A 66 -14.64 -3.20 -28.58
N ASP A 67 -13.90 -2.11 -28.36
CA ASP A 67 -14.45 -0.75 -28.42
C ASP A 67 -14.93 -0.42 -29.84
N SER A 68 -14.15 -0.76 -30.87
CA SER A 68 -14.49 -0.49 -32.27
C SER A 68 -15.78 -1.22 -32.69
N ARG A 69 -15.93 -2.50 -32.32
CA ARG A 69 -17.15 -3.26 -32.63
C ARG A 69 -18.37 -2.70 -31.92
N LEU A 70 -18.24 -2.35 -30.63
CA LEU A 70 -19.32 -1.74 -29.87
C LEU A 70 -19.69 -0.34 -30.39
N ALA A 71 -18.70 0.44 -30.83
CA ALA A 71 -18.92 1.72 -31.50
C ALA A 71 -19.75 1.52 -32.77
N ALA A 72 -19.37 0.57 -33.63
CA ALA A 72 -20.09 0.25 -34.86
C ALA A 72 -21.56 -0.13 -34.62
N ILE A 73 -21.84 -0.89 -33.55
CA ILE A 73 -23.22 -1.23 -33.14
C ILE A 73 -24.00 0.02 -32.69
N HIS A 74 -23.36 0.91 -31.94
CA HIS A 74 -23.99 2.13 -31.43
C HIS A 74 -24.19 3.19 -32.50
N GLU A 75 -23.30 3.27 -33.49
CA GLU A 75 -23.38 4.14 -34.66
C GLU A 75 -24.32 3.59 -35.74
N GLY A 76 -24.73 2.33 -35.64
CA GLY A 76 -25.66 1.68 -36.56
C GLY A 76 -25.01 1.12 -37.82
N THR A 77 -23.68 1.10 -37.91
CA THR A 77 -22.95 0.48 -39.03
C THR A 77 -22.90 -1.04 -38.90
N GLU A 78 -23.02 -1.59 -37.68
CA GLU A 78 -23.34 -3.00 -37.43
C GLU A 78 -24.73 -3.12 -36.78
N PRO A 79 -25.53 -4.15 -37.13
CA PRO A 79 -26.85 -4.31 -36.55
C PRO A 79 -26.79 -4.68 -35.07
N PHE A 80 -27.62 -4.01 -34.26
CA PHE A 80 -27.84 -4.42 -32.88
C PHE A 80 -28.63 -5.74 -32.83
N VAL A 81 -27.99 -6.78 -32.32
CA VAL A 81 -28.64 -8.04 -31.96
C VAL A 81 -28.41 -8.28 -30.46
N ALA A 82 -29.50 -8.49 -29.73
CA ALA A 82 -29.47 -8.64 -28.28
C ALA A 82 -28.53 -9.79 -27.88
N ASP A 83 -27.57 -9.47 -27.00
CA ASP A 83 -26.61 -10.39 -26.40
C ASP A 83 -25.71 -11.16 -27.40
N LYS A 84 -25.47 -10.57 -28.58
CA LYS A 84 -24.69 -11.18 -29.67
C LYS A 84 -23.49 -10.36 -30.12
N ALA A 85 -23.16 -9.26 -29.44
CA ALA A 85 -21.96 -8.49 -29.78
C ALA A 85 -20.66 -9.29 -29.53
N PHE A 86 -20.65 -10.17 -28.54
CA PHE A 86 -19.52 -11.05 -28.21
C PHE A 86 -20.00 -12.39 -27.67
N THR A 87 -19.27 -13.46 -27.99
CA THR A 87 -19.49 -14.77 -27.38
C THR A 87 -19.01 -14.80 -25.91
N ALA A 88 -19.33 -15.86 -25.18
CA ALA A 88 -18.81 -16.06 -23.84
C ALA A 88 -17.28 -16.26 -23.82
N ALA A 89 -16.71 -16.87 -24.87
CA ALA A 89 -15.28 -17.04 -25.03
C ALA A 89 -14.57 -15.70 -25.27
N ASP A 90 -15.09 -14.89 -26.22
CA ASP A 90 -14.59 -13.53 -26.47
C ASP A 90 -14.61 -12.67 -25.21
N ALA A 91 -15.69 -12.76 -24.42
CA ALA A 91 -15.81 -12.02 -23.17
C ALA A 91 -14.73 -12.39 -22.13
N ARG A 92 -14.27 -13.64 -22.09
CA ARG A 92 -13.17 -14.06 -21.20
C ARG A 92 -11.82 -13.49 -21.64
N VAL A 93 -11.58 -13.38 -22.95
CA VAL A 93 -10.39 -12.72 -23.48
C VAL A 93 -10.41 -11.23 -23.14
N ILE A 94 -11.56 -10.57 -23.30
CA ILE A 94 -11.77 -9.16 -22.89
C ILE A 94 -11.53 -8.98 -21.39
N GLU A 95 -12.01 -9.91 -20.55
CA GLU A 95 -11.80 -9.87 -19.10
C GLU A 95 -10.31 -9.85 -18.74
N ARG A 96 -9.52 -10.78 -19.29
CA ARG A 96 -8.09 -10.87 -19.02
C ARG A 96 -7.34 -9.63 -19.51
N ALA A 97 -7.65 -9.17 -20.73
CA ALA A 97 -7.05 -7.95 -21.29
C ALA A 97 -7.35 -6.73 -20.42
N ALA A 98 -8.61 -6.54 -19.99
CA ALA A 98 -9.01 -5.46 -19.10
C ALA A 98 -8.37 -5.57 -17.72
N LEU A 99 -8.27 -6.78 -17.17
CA LEU A 99 -7.67 -7.01 -15.86
C LEU A 99 -6.18 -6.65 -15.85
N VAL A 100 -5.43 -7.04 -16.89
CA VAL A 100 -4.02 -6.63 -17.05
C VAL A 100 -3.90 -5.12 -17.21
N ALA A 101 -4.75 -4.50 -18.04
CA ALA A 101 -4.76 -3.04 -18.24
C ALA A 101 -4.91 -2.28 -16.91
N LEU A 102 -5.90 -2.70 -16.11
CA LEU A 102 -6.26 -2.06 -14.86
C LEU A 102 -5.27 -2.36 -13.73
N ASN A 103 -4.65 -3.55 -13.71
CA ASN A 103 -3.60 -3.87 -12.76
C ASN A 103 -2.33 -3.07 -13.03
N LEU A 104 -1.97 -2.87 -14.30
CA LEU A 104 -0.85 -2.02 -14.68
C LEU A 104 -1.13 -0.52 -14.56
N ASP A 105 -2.41 -0.13 -14.37
CA ASP A 105 -2.86 1.26 -14.49
C ASP A 105 -2.38 1.90 -15.81
N ALA A 106 -2.44 1.13 -16.90
CA ALA A 106 -1.88 1.53 -18.16
C ALA A 106 -2.73 2.60 -18.86
N ASP A 107 -2.10 3.49 -19.63
CA ASP A 107 -2.80 4.55 -20.38
C ASP A 107 -3.90 3.99 -21.31
N TRP A 108 -3.69 2.78 -21.84
CA TRP A 108 -4.64 2.08 -22.69
C TRP A 108 -5.81 1.41 -21.94
N ALA A 109 -5.87 1.53 -20.61
CA ALA A 109 -7.04 1.15 -19.81
C ALA A 109 -8.18 2.19 -19.88
N ALA A 110 -7.89 3.43 -20.30
CA ALA A 110 -8.85 4.54 -20.33
C ALA A 110 -10.19 4.25 -21.05
N PRO A 111 -10.25 3.46 -22.15
CA PRO A 111 -11.52 3.11 -22.80
C PRO A 111 -12.43 2.18 -22.00
N ILE A 112 -11.94 1.45 -20.99
CA ILE A 112 -12.69 0.37 -20.30
C ILE A 112 -14.08 0.81 -19.79
N PRO A 113 -14.23 1.95 -19.08
CA PRO A 113 -15.54 2.51 -18.73
C PRO A 113 -16.53 2.62 -19.90
N ARG A 114 -16.06 3.11 -21.05
CA ARG A 114 -16.87 3.29 -22.26
C ARG A 114 -17.23 1.95 -22.88
N ILE A 115 -16.28 1.01 -22.97
CA ILE A 115 -16.52 -0.34 -23.48
C ILE A 115 -17.59 -1.03 -22.61
N LEU A 116 -17.46 -0.95 -21.28
CA LEU A 116 -18.44 -1.48 -20.33
C LEU A 116 -19.83 -0.90 -20.57
N ALA A 117 -19.94 0.43 -20.65
CA ALA A 117 -21.21 1.11 -20.87
C ALA A 117 -21.87 0.66 -22.18
N ARG A 118 -21.10 0.64 -23.28
CA ARG A 118 -21.61 0.22 -24.60
C ARG A 118 -21.98 -1.26 -24.66
N ALA A 119 -21.29 -2.13 -23.93
CA ALA A 119 -21.63 -3.55 -23.84
C ALA A 119 -22.91 -3.78 -23.02
N ALA A 120 -23.15 -2.97 -21.99
CA ALA A 120 -24.26 -3.12 -21.05
C ALA A 120 -25.55 -2.41 -21.49
N ILE A 121 -25.44 -1.33 -22.27
CA ILE A 121 -26.54 -0.43 -22.63
C ILE A 121 -26.75 -0.50 -24.14
N ALA A 122 -27.95 -0.90 -24.56
CA ALA A 122 -28.31 -0.92 -25.98
C ALA A 122 -28.42 0.52 -26.55
N PRO A 123 -28.08 0.72 -27.84
CA PRO A 123 -28.20 2.03 -28.49
C PRO A 123 -29.66 2.50 -28.58
N GLN A 124 -30.59 1.56 -28.68
CA GLN A 124 -32.02 1.85 -28.69
C GLN A 124 -32.52 2.16 -27.27
N ALA A 125 -33.08 3.36 -27.07
CA ALA A 125 -33.51 3.85 -25.75
C ALA A 125 -34.53 2.94 -25.04
N VAL A 126 -35.40 2.28 -25.80
CA VAL A 126 -36.45 1.40 -25.26
C VAL A 126 -35.97 -0.03 -24.97
N ALA A 127 -34.82 -0.44 -25.51
CA ALA A 127 -34.32 -1.80 -25.36
C ALA A 127 -33.83 -2.05 -23.93
N LYS A 128 -34.35 -3.12 -23.31
CA LYS A 128 -33.94 -3.59 -21.96
C LYS A 128 -32.87 -4.69 -22.02
N SER A 129 -32.55 -5.17 -23.23
CA SER A 129 -31.43 -6.07 -23.49
C SER A 129 -30.12 -5.28 -23.61
N ALA A 130 -29.01 -6.01 -23.51
CA ALA A 130 -27.66 -5.47 -23.67
C ALA A 130 -27.04 -5.96 -25.00
N PRO A 131 -26.13 -5.20 -25.63
CA PRO A 131 -25.34 -5.70 -26.75
C PRO A 131 -24.54 -6.97 -26.42
N SER A 132 -23.93 -7.06 -25.23
CA SER A 132 -23.36 -8.30 -24.70
C SER A 132 -23.32 -8.28 -23.18
N GLN A 133 -24.15 -9.11 -22.54
CA GLN A 133 -24.13 -9.31 -21.10
C GLN A 133 -22.82 -9.96 -20.65
N ALA A 134 -22.29 -10.90 -21.43
CA ALA A 134 -21.04 -11.59 -21.12
C ALA A 134 -19.86 -10.62 -21.02
N ALA A 135 -19.67 -9.76 -22.02
CA ALA A 135 -18.61 -8.74 -22.01
C ALA A 135 -18.84 -7.69 -20.91
N ALA A 136 -20.09 -7.28 -20.68
CA ALA A 136 -20.43 -6.35 -19.62
C ALA A 136 -20.09 -6.91 -18.22
N PHE A 137 -20.38 -8.18 -17.95
CA PHE A 137 -19.99 -8.84 -16.70
C PHE A 137 -18.49 -9.04 -16.58
N ALA A 138 -17.80 -9.42 -17.66
CA ALA A 138 -16.35 -9.55 -17.71
C ALA A 138 -15.65 -8.24 -17.31
N LEU A 139 -16.00 -7.13 -17.96
CA LEU A 139 -15.41 -5.82 -17.65
C LEU A 139 -15.73 -5.37 -16.22
N ALA A 140 -16.96 -5.56 -15.74
CA ALA A 140 -17.32 -5.19 -14.38
C ALA A 140 -16.59 -6.03 -13.31
N ARG A 141 -16.30 -7.31 -13.60
CA ARG A 141 -15.46 -8.15 -12.72
C ARG A 141 -14.01 -7.71 -12.75
N ALA A 142 -13.46 -7.38 -13.91
CA ALA A 142 -12.10 -6.84 -14.03
C ALA A 142 -11.94 -5.54 -13.20
N ILE A 143 -12.90 -4.62 -13.30
CA ILE A 143 -12.93 -3.38 -12.50
C ILE A 143 -13.03 -3.67 -11.00
N MET A 144 -13.82 -4.66 -10.61
CA MET A 144 -13.94 -5.05 -9.20
C MET A 144 -12.64 -5.64 -8.64
N ALA A 145 -11.94 -6.45 -9.44
CA ALA A 145 -10.70 -7.11 -9.04
C ALA A 145 -9.49 -6.15 -9.07
N ALA A 146 -9.45 -5.22 -10.03
CA ALA A 146 -8.38 -4.26 -10.24
C ALA A 146 -8.94 -2.84 -10.36
N PRO A 147 -9.49 -2.26 -9.28
CA PRO A 147 -10.16 -0.96 -9.37
C PRO A 147 -9.18 0.19 -9.58
N THR A 148 -9.54 1.08 -10.51
CA THR A 148 -8.99 2.44 -10.62
C THR A 148 -10.10 3.45 -10.35
N PRO A 149 -9.80 4.69 -9.93
CA PRO A 149 -10.83 5.70 -9.67
C PRO A 149 -11.80 5.91 -10.83
N GLU A 150 -11.29 6.00 -12.06
CA GLU A 150 -12.06 6.23 -13.29
C GLU A 150 -12.88 5.00 -13.66
N SER A 151 -12.34 3.79 -13.45
CA SER A 151 -13.07 2.56 -13.76
C SER A 151 -14.20 2.30 -12.77
N VAL A 152 -14.01 2.62 -11.48
CA VAL A 152 -15.07 2.60 -10.47
C VAL A 152 -16.13 3.66 -10.75
N ALA A 153 -15.75 4.88 -11.14
CA ALA A 153 -16.68 5.92 -11.55
C ALA A 153 -17.50 5.48 -12.77
N GLY A 154 -16.84 4.96 -13.82
CA GLY A 154 -17.50 4.45 -15.02
C GLY A 154 -18.45 3.29 -14.77
N LEU A 155 -18.09 2.36 -13.88
CA LEU A 155 -18.99 1.28 -13.46
C LEU A 155 -20.19 1.83 -12.68
N ALA A 156 -20.00 2.81 -11.80
CA ALA A 156 -21.08 3.46 -11.08
C ALA A 156 -22.05 4.20 -12.03
N ASP A 157 -21.53 4.90 -13.02
CA ASP A 157 -22.31 5.61 -14.04
C ASP A 157 -23.12 4.63 -14.89
N THR A 158 -22.45 3.59 -15.38
CA THR A 158 -23.12 2.50 -16.10
C THR A 158 -24.22 1.84 -15.25
N THR A 159 -24.00 1.66 -13.94
CA THR A 159 -25.00 1.09 -13.03
C THR A 159 -26.26 1.96 -12.92
N ARG A 160 -26.11 3.30 -12.99
CA ARG A 160 -27.25 4.23 -12.94
C ARG A 160 -28.09 4.14 -14.21
N GLU A 161 -27.44 3.99 -15.36
CA GLU A 161 -28.09 4.05 -16.68
C GLU A 161 -28.57 2.69 -17.22
N VAL A 162 -27.98 1.58 -16.75
CA VAL A 162 -28.30 0.25 -17.28
C VAL A 162 -29.76 -0.13 -17.03
N ARG A 163 -30.43 -0.53 -18.11
CA ARG A 163 -31.85 -0.90 -18.12
C ARG A 163 -32.08 -2.38 -17.82
N HIS A 164 -31.07 -3.23 -18.06
CA HIS A 164 -31.15 -4.66 -17.77
C HIS A 164 -31.08 -4.94 -16.26
N ALA A 165 -32.14 -5.51 -15.69
CA ALA A 165 -32.28 -5.70 -14.24
C ALA A 165 -31.18 -6.58 -13.63
N GLY A 166 -30.77 -7.65 -14.32
CA GLY A 166 -29.71 -8.55 -13.87
C GLY A 166 -28.34 -7.87 -13.79
N LEU A 167 -28.02 -7.04 -14.79
CA LEU A 167 -26.78 -6.25 -14.81
C LEU A 167 -26.82 -5.21 -13.70
N LYS A 168 -27.92 -4.47 -13.57
CA LYS A 168 -28.09 -3.44 -12.52
C LYS A 168 -27.84 -3.99 -11.11
N LYS A 169 -28.44 -5.14 -10.79
CA LYS A 169 -28.27 -5.81 -9.48
C LYS A 169 -26.80 -6.16 -9.20
N LYS A 170 -26.12 -6.76 -10.18
CA LYS A 170 -24.73 -7.20 -10.03
C LYS A 170 -23.75 -6.01 -10.03
N PHE A 171 -23.94 -5.03 -10.90
CA PHE A 171 -23.08 -3.85 -10.96
C PHE A 171 -23.18 -3.00 -9.70
N THR A 172 -24.36 -2.93 -9.06
CA THR A 172 -24.51 -2.29 -7.73
C THR A 172 -23.60 -2.96 -6.70
N ARG A 173 -23.58 -4.30 -6.67
CA ARG A 173 -22.70 -5.07 -5.78
C ARG A 173 -21.22 -4.86 -6.13
N TYR A 174 -20.86 -4.99 -7.41
CA TYR A 174 -19.47 -4.83 -7.86
C TYR A 174 -18.93 -3.42 -7.63
N THR A 175 -19.75 -2.38 -7.82
CA THR A 175 -19.37 -0.99 -7.49
C THR A 175 -19.03 -0.84 -6.01
N LYS A 176 -19.84 -1.45 -5.11
CA LYS A 176 -19.58 -1.41 -3.67
C LYS A 176 -18.28 -2.14 -3.30
N GLU A 177 -18.05 -3.31 -3.89
CA GLU A 177 -16.82 -4.09 -3.67
C GLU A 177 -15.59 -3.37 -4.23
N ALA A 178 -15.66 -2.83 -5.45
CA ALA A 178 -14.58 -2.08 -6.08
C ALA A 178 -14.19 -0.82 -5.27
N ARG A 179 -15.18 -0.06 -4.76
CA ARG A 179 -14.94 1.08 -3.86
C ARG A 179 -14.25 0.70 -2.56
N ARG A 180 -14.45 -0.52 -2.07
CA ARG A 180 -13.74 -1.04 -0.88
C ARG A 180 -12.33 -1.47 -1.23
N ALA A 181 -12.16 -2.15 -2.37
CA ALA A 181 -10.89 -2.70 -2.82
C ALA A 181 -9.88 -1.61 -3.26
N ILE A 182 -10.36 -0.43 -3.71
CA ILE A 182 -9.48 0.66 -4.16
C ILE A 182 -8.53 1.17 -3.07
N GLY A 183 -8.88 1.04 -1.79
CA GLY A 183 -7.97 1.38 -0.68
C GLY A 183 -6.74 0.48 -0.60
N GLY A 184 -6.78 -0.70 -1.24
CA GLY A 184 -5.65 -1.64 -1.39
C GLY A 184 -4.85 -1.46 -2.69
N ARG A 185 -5.10 -0.37 -3.43
CA ARG A 185 -4.34 0.05 -4.62
C ARG A 185 -3.62 1.38 -4.35
N PRO A 186 -2.55 1.35 -3.53
CA PRO A 186 -1.85 2.57 -3.16
C PRO A 186 -1.15 3.27 -4.35
N ASP A 187 -0.88 2.53 -5.42
CA ASP A 187 -0.41 3.03 -6.72
C ASP A 187 -1.40 3.99 -7.39
N VAL A 188 -2.72 3.86 -7.14
CA VAL A 188 -3.74 4.79 -7.63
C VAL A 188 -4.23 5.77 -6.57
N ALA A 189 -3.60 5.79 -5.38
CA ALA A 189 -4.05 6.54 -4.20
C ALA A 189 -4.26 8.03 -4.47
N LEU A 190 -3.38 8.65 -5.26
CA LEU A 190 -3.46 10.08 -5.55
C LEU A 190 -4.76 10.43 -6.29
N ARG A 191 -5.24 9.55 -7.16
CA ARG A 191 -6.43 9.77 -7.99
C ARG A 191 -7.73 9.39 -7.28
N LEU A 192 -7.68 8.99 -6.01
CA LEU A 192 -8.89 8.71 -5.22
C LEU A 192 -9.82 9.94 -5.24
N PRO A 193 -11.11 9.77 -5.54
CA PRO A 193 -12.02 10.89 -5.65
C PRO A 193 -12.21 11.51 -4.26
N LEU A 194 -11.78 12.77 -4.13
CA LEU A 194 -12.06 13.59 -2.96
C LEU A 194 -13.17 14.59 -3.34
N GLU A 195 -14.17 14.68 -2.48
CA GLU A 195 -15.16 15.73 -2.58
C GLU A 195 -14.50 17.10 -2.33
N THR A 196 -15.13 18.18 -2.79
CA THR A 196 -14.64 19.55 -2.56
C THR A 196 -14.49 19.87 -1.06
N ALA A 197 -15.27 19.22 -0.19
CA ALA A 197 -15.13 19.23 1.25
C ALA A 197 -15.09 17.78 1.79
N PRO A 198 -13.92 17.11 1.77
CA PRO A 198 -13.81 15.72 2.13
C PRO A 198 -13.96 15.55 3.63
N THR A 199 -14.63 14.47 4.00
CA THR A 199 -14.72 14.00 5.38
C THR A 199 -13.34 13.61 5.93
N LYS A 200 -13.20 13.61 7.25
CA LYS A 200 -12.00 13.08 7.93
C LYS A 200 -11.69 11.64 7.53
N ALA A 201 -12.72 10.83 7.27
CA ALA A 201 -12.57 9.45 6.81
C ALA A 201 -11.93 9.38 5.41
N GLN A 202 -12.37 10.21 4.46
CA GLN A 202 -11.79 10.30 3.12
C GLN A 202 -10.31 10.70 3.18
N LEU A 203 -9.96 11.73 3.96
CA LEU A 203 -8.56 12.15 4.15
C LEU A 203 -7.71 11.07 4.83
N THR A 204 -8.29 10.32 5.78
CA THR A 204 -7.62 9.19 6.43
C THR A 204 -7.34 8.06 5.43
N THR A 205 -8.31 7.71 4.59
CA THR A 205 -8.14 6.70 3.54
C THR A 205 -7.07 7.11 2.54
N TRP A 206 -7.12 8.36 2.05
CA TRP A 206 -6.10 8.90 1.13
C TRP A 206 -4.70 8.84 1.75
N THR A 207 -4.56 9.29 3.01
CA THR A 207 -3.30 9.26 3.75
C THR A 207 -2.75 7.84 3.92
N LYS A 208 -3.61 6.89 4.32
CA LYS A 208 -3.22 5.47 4.48
C LYS A 208 -2.84 4.82 3.16
N ALA A 209 -3.54 5.15 2.08
CA ALA A 209 -3.22 4.65 0.75
C ALA A 209 -1.87 5.21 0.28
N LEU A 210 -1.58 6.49 0.55
CA LEU A 210 -0.28 7.08 0.25
C LEU A 210 0.86 6.41 1.05
N GLU A 211 0.66 6.17 2.35
CA GLU A 211 1.62 5.46 3.21
C GLU A 211 1.88 4.02 2.73
N ALA A 212 0.83 3.30 2.34
CA ALA A 212 0.94 1.96 1.77
C ALA A 212 1.67 1.94 0.41
N GLY A 213 1.86 3.10 -0.24
CA GLY A 213 2.59 3.26 -1.49
C GLY A 213 4.04 2.80 -1.41
N TRP A 214 4.68 2.90 -0.25
CA TRP A 214 6.05 2.40 -0.06
C TRP A 214 6.17 0.90 -0.29
N LEU A 215 5.17 0.12 0.13
CA LEU A 215 5.23 -1.35 0.05
C LEU A 215 5.10 -1.86 -1.39
N VAL A 216 4.51 -1.07 -2.29
CA VAL A 216 4.35 -1.43 -3.71
C VAL A 216 5.28 -0.65 -4.65
N GLY A 217 6.20 0.17 -4.11
CA GLY A 217 7.07 1.02 -4.92
C GLY A 217 6.31 2.06 -5.75
N ALA A 218 5.20 2.59 -5.23
CA ALA A 218 4.32 3.49 -5.97
C ALA A 218 5.08 4.74 -6.46
N SER A 219 4.93 5.04 -7.75
CA SER A 219 5.47 6.24 -8.38
C SER A 219 4.50 6.77 -9.44
N TRP A 220 4.53 8.06 -9.69
CA TRP A 220 3.60 8.75 -10.58
C TRP A 220 4.35 9.64 -11.56
N PRO A 221 3.89 9.76 -12.82
CA PRO A 221 4.33 10.83 -13.70
C PRO A 221 4.15 12.20 -13.03
N TYR A 222 5.07 13.12 -13.24
CA TYR A 222 5.06 14.45 -12.62
C TYR A 222 3.70 15.14 -12.72
N GLN A 223 3.10 15.17 -13.92
CA GLN A 223 1.83 15.87 -14.13
C GLN A 223 0.70 15.26 -13.30
N THR A 224 0.53 13.93 -13.35
CA THR A 224 -0.44 13.20 -12.53
C THR A 224 -0.23 13.45 -11.04
N TRP A 225 1.02 13.49 -10.58
CA TRP A 225 1.34 13.77 -9.20
C TRP A 225 1.00 15.21 -8.80
N VAL A 226 1.36 16.22 -9.60
CA VAL A 226 1.03 17.62 -9.31
C VAL A 226 -0.49 17.81 -9.24
N ASP A 227 -1.21 17.34 -10.25
CA ASP A 227 -2.66 17.54 -10.37
C ASP A 227 -3.42 16.90 -9.22
N ALA A 228 -2.93 15.76 -8.71
CA ALA A 228 -3.63 14.98 -7.71
C ALA A 228 -3.14 15.25 -6.27
N ALA A 229 -1.83 15.29 -6.03
CA ALA A 229 -1.28 15.49 -4.69
C ALA A 229 -1.41 16.95 -4.21
N PHE A 230 -1.51 17.92 -5.14
CA PHE A 230 -1.73 19.33 -4.82
C PHE A 230 -3.12 19.83 -5.21
N ALA A 231 -4.07 18.94 -5.50
CA ALA A 231 -5.48 19.30 -5.56
C ALA A 231 -5.98 19.77 -4.19
N ALA A 232 -6.88 20.76 -4.19
CA ALA A 232 -7.61 21.08 -2.97
C ALA A 232 -8.53 19.89 -2.60
N PRO A 233 -8.57 19.46 -1.33
CA PRO A 233 -7.92 20.07 -0.15
C PRO A 233 -6.72 19.28 0.39
N VAL A 234 -6.12 18.37 -0.38
CA VAL A 234 -4.94 17.59 0.07
C VAL A 234 -3.63 18.33 -0.07
N ALA A 235 -3.59 19.43 -0.84
CA ALA A 235 -2.37 20.21 -1.08
C ALA A 235 -1.57 20.57 0.19
N PRO A 236 -2.18 21.04 1.30
CA PRO A 236 -1.42 21.34 2.53
C PRO A 236 -0.80 20.10 3.18
N ILE A 237 -1.47 18.94 3.08
CA ILE A 237 -0.95 17.67 3.59
C ILE A 237 0.25 17.25 2.74
N SER A 238 0.10 17.27 1.41
CA SER A 238 1.16 16.93 0.46
C SER A 238 2.39 17.84 0.57
N ALA A 239 2.19 19.14 0.79
CA ALA A 239 3.28 20.10 0.94
C ALA A 239 4.14 19.87 2.19
N GLY A 240 3.60 19.21 3.22
CA GLY A 240 4.33 18.79 4.43
C GLY A 240 5.04 17.44 4.31
N LEU A 241 4.90 16.75 3.19
CA LEU A 241 5.57 15.48 2.91
C LEU A 241 6.88 15.71 2.14
N VAL A 242 7.83 14.83 2.37
CA VAL A 242 9.06 14.76 1.57
C VAL A 242 8.80 13.85 0.37
N TRP A 243 8.95 14.39 -0.82
CA TRP A 243 8.84 13.68 -2.09
C TRP A 243 10.22 13.45 -2.68
N ARG A 244 10.31 12.58 -3.68
CA ARG A 244 11.57 12.27 -4.36
C ARG A 244 11.32 11.97 -5.84
N VAL A 245 12.18 12.48 -6.70
CA VAL A 245 12.32 11.96 -8.07
C VAL A 245 12.93 10.55 -7.96
N VAL A 246 12.33 9.53 -8.60
CA VAL A 246 12.68 8.10 -8.37
C VAL A 246 14.20 7.84 -8.27
N ASP A 247 14.97 8.42 -9.20
CA ASP A 247 16.43 8.35 -9.30
C ASP A 247 17.12 9.72 -9.13
N GLY A 248 16.54 10.59 -8.30
CA GLY A 248 16.97 11.97 -8.15
C GLY A 248 16.79 12.53 -6.73
N PRO A 249 16.77 13.86 -6.59
CA PRO A 249 16.76 14.50 -5.29
C PRO A 249 15.43 14.28 -4.56
N ALA A 250 15.52 14.27 -3.23
CA ALA A 250 14.39 14.46 -2.36
C ALA A 250 14.07 15.96 -2.21
N PHE A 251 12.81 16.30 -2.03
CA PHE A 251 12.36 17.69 -1.92
C PHE A 251 11.07 17.79 -1.10
N LEU A 252 10.76 18.98 -0.60
CA LEU A 252 9.57 19.30 0.19
C LEU A 252 9.04 20.68 -0.24
N GLY A 253 7.74 20.91 -0.10
CA GLY A 253 7.09 22.19 -0.43
C GLY A 253 5.96 22.04 -1.42
N ALA A 254 5.67 23.10 -2.16
CA ALA A 254 4.58 23.16 -3.14
C ALA A 254 5.11 23.42 -4.57
N PRO A 255 4.34 23.12 -5.63
CA PRO A 255 4.73 23.43 -7.00
C PRO A 255 5.19 24.89 -7.15
N GLY A 256 6.42 25.07 -7.64
CA GLY A 256 7.06 26.39 -7.80
C GLY A 256 7.93 26.85 -6.63
N ASP A 257 7.90 26.16 -5.47
CA ASP A 257 8.66 26.49 -4.26
C ASP A 257 9.16 25.22 -3.54
N PHE A 258 9.67 24.26 -4.31
CA PHE A 258 10.28 23.06 -3.74
C PHE A 258 11.69 23.34 -3.23
N ALA A 259 12.05 22.76 -2.11
CA ALA A 259 13.39 22.85 -1.54
C ALA A 259 13.91 21.51 -1.01
N ASP A 260 15.22 21.35 -0.96
CA ASP A 260 15.90 20.20 -0.35
C ASP A 260 15.93 20.27 1.19
N ALA A 261 16.63 19.32 1.82
CA ALA A 261 16.73 19.24 3.27
C ALA A 261 17.48 20.43 3.89
N GLU A 262 18.37 21.08 3.15
CA GLU A 262 19.09 22.28 3.55
C GLU A 262 18.29 23.57 3.26
N GLY A 263 17.12 23.46 2.63
CA GLY A 263 16.27 24.59 2.25
C GLY A 263 16.70 25.27 0.96
N ARG A 264 17.55 24.64 0.15
CA ARG A 264 17.95 25.15 -1.17
C ARG A 264 16.87 24.81 -2.20
N PRO A 265 16.52 25.73 -3.13
CA PRO A 265 15.51 25.45 -4.15
C PRO A 265 15.85 24.22 -5.02
N VAL A 266 14.84 23.42 -5.34
CA VAL A 266 14.93 22.23 -6.20
C VAL A 266 13.99 22.40 -7.39
N THR A 267 14.53 22.28 -8.60
CA THR A 267 13.73 22.18 -9.82
C THR A 267 13.45 20.71 -10.14
N VAL A 268 12.18 20.34 -10.27
CA VAL A 268 11.75 18.98 -10.60
C VAL A 268 11.35 18.93 -12.08
N PRO A 269 12.04 18.14 -12.93
CA PRO A 269 11.68 18.03 -14.35
C PRO A 269 10.27 17.45 -14.56
N THR A 270 9.54 17.97 -15.53
CA THR A 270 8.17 17.51 -15.84
C THR A 270 8.11 16.11 -16.47
N THR A 271 9.25 15.59 -16.93
CA THR A 271 9.39 14.22 -17.43
C THR A 271 9.69 13.20 -16.32
N SER A 272 9.89 13.66 -15.08
CA SER A 272 10.25 12.80 -13.97
C SER A 272 9.08 11.96 -13.47
N ARG A 273 9.42 10.81 -12.88
CA ARG A 273 8.52 10.07 -11.99
C ARG A 273 8.80 10.47 -10.55
N ILE A 274 7.74 10.73 -9.80
CA ILE A 274 7.77 11.16 -8.41
C ILE A 274 7.26 10.05 -7.53
N ARG A 275 7.91 9.84 -6.38
CA ARG A 275 7.48 8.91 -5.34
C ARG A 275 7.65 9.54 -3.96
N LEU A 276 7.05 8.92 -2.96
CA LEU A 276 7.19 9.36 -1.58
C LEU A 276 8.60 8.99 -1.06
N TRP A 277 9.30 9.93 -0.43
CA TRP A 277 10.61 9.66 0.15
C TRP A 277 10.49 8.70 1.35
N HIS A 278 11.47 7.82 1.52
CA HIS A 278 11.54 6.87 2.64
C HIS A 278 12.96 6.84 3.22
N PRO A 279 13.14 6.81 4.57
CA PRO A 279 14.46 6.85 5.20
C PRO A 279 15.36 5.66 4.84
N ALA A 280 14.80 4.49 4.55
CA ALA A 280 15.59 3.32 4.15
C ALA A 280 16.36 3.52 2.83
N ALA A 281 15.89 4.41 1.95
CA ALA A 281 16.53 4.73 0.68
C ALA A 281 17.50 5.93 0.77
N ALA A 282 17.73 6.46 1.97
CA ALA A 282 18.51 7.66 2.22
C ALA A 282 19.74 7.36 3.07
N ALA A 283 20.84 8.06 2.83
CA ALA A 283 22.04 7.96 3.67
C ALA A 283 21.79 8.55 5.07
N PRO A 284 22.58 8.18 6.11
CA PRO A 284 22.40 8.71 7.47
C PRO A 284 22.39 10.24 7.55
N ALA A 285 23.26 10.91 6.79
CA ALA A 285 23.32 12.37 6.75
C ALA A 285 22.03 12.99 6.17
N GLU A 286 21.52 12.44 5.06
CA GLU A 286 20.27 12.90 4.44
C GLU A 286 19.08 12.71 5.39
N ARG A 287 18.99 11.56 6.09
CA ARG A 287 17.94 11.31 7.09
C ARG A 287 17.96 12.37 8.21
N ASN A 288 19.14 12.70 8.72
CA ASN A 288 19.28 13.70 9.77
C ASN A 288 18.94 15.11 9.26
N ALA A 289 19.36 15.46 8.04
CA ALA A 289 19.00 16.73 7.42
C ALA A 289 17.48 16.89 7.27
N TRP A 290 16.77 15.87 6.78
CA TRP A 290 15.31 15.92 6.68
C TRP A 290 14.61 16.00 8.03
N ARG A 291 15.09 15.27 9.04
CA ARG A 291 14.57 15.35 10.42
C ARG A 291 14.70 16.76 10.99
N LEU A 292 15.86 17.40 10.79
CA LEU A 292 16.10 18.78 11.20
C LEU A 292 15.21 19.75 10.42
N ARG A 293 15.06 19.58 9.10
CA ARG A 293 14.21 20.41 8.25
C ARG A 293 12.75 20.37 8.68
N VAL A 294 12.17 19.17 8.81
CA VAL A 294 10.79 18.95 9.26
C VAL A 294 10.55 19.55 10.64
N ARG A 295 11.49 19.37 11.58
CA ARG A 295 11.42 19.99 12.90
C ARG A 295 11.48 21.52 12.83
N SER A 296 12.44 22.07 12.09
CA SER A 296 12.67 23.52 11.99
C SER A 296 11.46 24.27 11.41
N LEU A 297 10.75 23.64 10.47
CA LEU A 297 9.52 24.14 9.89
C LEU A 297 8.27 23.80 10.73
N GLN A 298 8.44 23.10 11.85
CA GLN A 298 7.39 22.58 12.72
C GLN A 298 6.30 21.78 11.97
N LEU A 299 6.70 21.05 10.94
CA LEU A 299 5.77 20.29 10.10
C LEU A 299 5.27 19.05 10.85
N VAL A 300 3.95 18.91 10.94
CA VAL A 300 3.31 17.72 11.49
C VAL A 300 2.90 16.82 10.34
N GLN A 301 3.70 15.80 10.06
CA GLN A 301 3.45 14.86 8.98
C GLN A 301 2.25 13.94 9.30
N PRO A 302 1.41 13.60 8.31
CA PRO A 302 0.18 12.81 8.51
C PRO A 302 0.44 11.35 8.93
N PHE A 303 1.65 10.84 8.67
CA PHE A 303 2.22 9.59 9.17
C PHE A 303 3.71 9.81 9.45
N ALA A 304 4.34 8.88 10.17
CA ALA A 304 5.79 8.95 10.40
C ALA A 304 6.53 8.76 9.07
N GLN A 305 7.22 9.80 8.59
CA GLN A 305 8.07 9.75 7.39
C GLN A 305 9.53 10.10 7.74
N ALA A 306 9.84 11.34 8.13
CA ALA A 306 11.22 11.73 8.46
C ALA A 306 11.75 10.98 9.70
N PHE A 307 10.86 10.73 10.66
CA PHE A 307 11.12 9.95 11.87
C PHE A 307 10.48 8.56 11.78
N ARG A 308 10.48 7.95 10.60
CA ARG A 308 10.05 6.56 10.43
C ARG A 308 11.17 5.59 10.79
N GLU A 309 10.80 4.47 11.40
CA GLU A 309 11.67 3.30 11.52
C GLU A 309 12.14 2.87 10.13
N HIS A 310 13.38 2.37 10.04
CA HIS A 310 13.88 1.79 8.80
C HIS A 310 14.71 0.55 9.09
N TYR A 311 14.59 -0.43 8.21
CA TYR A 311 15.24 -1.73 8.32
C TYR A 311 15.81 -2.15 6.97
N THR A 312 16.77 -3.04 7.01
CA THR A 312 17.31 -3.77 5.86
C THR A 312 17.00 -5.26 6.03
N SER A 313 17.17 -6.06 4.97
CA SER A 313 17.05 -7.53 5.08
C SER A 313 18.02 -8.12 6.10
N ALA A 314 19.17 -7.50 6.31
CA ALA A 314 20.18 -7.89 7.31
C ALA A 314 19.70 -7.74 8.77
N ASP A 315 18.62 -6.99 9.02
CA ASP A 315 18.06 -6.83 10.37
C ASP A 315 17.18 -8.03 10.80
N ALA A 316 16.90 -9.00 9.91
CA ALA A 316 15.94 -10.09 10.15
C ALA A 316 16.27 -10.92 11.40
N ASP A 317 17.50 -11.42 11.51
CA ASP A 317 17.93 -12.22 12.66
C ASP A 317 17.85 -11.41 13.97
N ARG A 318 18.20 -10.12 13.90
CA ARG A 318 18.12 -9.23 15.07
C ARG A 318 16.69 -9.02 15.53
N LEU A 319 15.73 -8.86 14.60
CA LEU A 319 14.32 -8.69 14.95
C LEU A 319 13.78 -9.94 15.65
N VAL A 320 14.04 -11.11 15.09
CA VAL A 320 13.58 -12.38 15.70
C VAL A 320 14.21 -12.58 17.08
N ALA A 321 15.52 -12.38 17.20
CA ALA A 321 16.24 -12.54 18.47
C ALA A 321 15.84 -11.54 19.56
N ALA A 322 15.20 -10.41 19.20
CA ALA A 322 14.74 -9.40 20.14
C ALA A 322 13.45 -9.77 20.88
N HIS A 323 12.68 -10.72 20.33
CA HIS A 323 11.32 -11.00 20.77
C HIS A 323 11.16 -12.49 21.12
N ALA A 324 11.54 -12.84 22.36
CA ALA A 324 11.74 -14.25 22.75
C ALA A 324 10.45 -15.03 23.04
N VAL A 325 9.39 -14.39 23.54
CA VAL A 325 8.13 -15.07 23.90
C VAL A 325 6.96 -14.22 23.47
N LEU A 326 6.10 -14.79 22.63
CA LEU A 326 4.96 -14.12 22.00
C LEU A 326 3.64 -14.72 22.48
N ASN A 327 2.62 -13.90 22.66
CA ASN A 327 1.24 -14.35 22.89
C ASN A 327 0.57 -14.67 21.56
N VAL A 328 0.21 -15.94 21.33
CA VAL A 328 -0.32 -16.42 20.03
C VAL A 328 -1.65 -15.78 19.66
N ARG A 329 -2.52 -15.48 20.64
CA ARG A 329 -3.81 -14.82 20.39
C ARG A 329 -3.61 -13.40 19.87
N GLN A 330 -2.71 -12.63 20.48
CA GLN A 330 -2.35 -11.28 20.01
C GLN A 330 -1.66 -11.35 18.66
N LEU A 331 -0.68 -12.24 18.51
CA LEU A 331 0.04 -12.51 17.27
C LEU A 331 -0.94 -12.76 16.11
N THR A 332 -1.91 -13.65 16.32
CA THR A 332 -2.92 -14.02 15.32
C THR A 332 -3.79 -12.85 14.90
N GLY A 333 -4.20 -12.01 15.86
CA GLY A 333 -4.96 -10.80 15.55
C GLY A 333 -4.14 -9.78 14.77
N LEU A 334 -2.88 -9.58 15.16
CA LEU A 334 -1.99 -8.57 14.60
C LEU A 334 -1.51 -8.93 13.19
N TYR A 335 -1.03 -10.16 12.96
CA TYR A 335 -0.53 -10.52 11.63
C TYR A 335 -1.63 -10.39 10.57
N ARG A 336 -2.87 -10.75 10.91
CA ARG A 336 -4.03 -10.60 10.01
C ARG A 336 -4.36 -9.13 9.73
N ALA A 337 -4.32 -8.30 10.76
CA ALA A 337 -4.55 -6.86 10.62
C ALA A 337 -3.47 -6.20 9.76
N GLU A 338 -2.25 -6.72 9.82
CA GLU A 338 -1.10 -6.30 9.03
C GLU A 338 -1.05 -6.93 7.63
N GLY A 339 -2.03 -7.77 7.25
CA GLY A 339 -2.11 -8.37 5.92
C GLY A 339 -1.15 -9.54 5.69
N TRP A 340 -0.70 -10.21 6.76
CA TRP A 340 -0.04 -11.50 6.70
C TRP A 340 -1.07 -12.65 6.74
N THR A 341 -0.70 -13.79 6.18
CA THR A 341 -1.52 -15.00 6.13
C THR A 341 -0.75 -16.16 6.75
N SER A 342 -1.43 -17.07 7.45
CA SER A 342 -0.85 -18.33 7.91
C SER A 342 -0.85 -19.32 6.76
N GLU A 343 0.33 -19.72 6.29
CA GLU A 343 0.49 -20.78 5.28
C GLU A 343 1.07 -22.01 5.97
N GLY A 344 0.23 -23.01 6.22
CA GLY A 344 0.61 -24.17 7.04
C GLY A 344 0.45 -23.91 8.54
N HIS A 345 1.09 -24.76 9.34
CA HIS A 345 0.88 -24.77 10.79
C HIS A 345 1.73 -23.70 11.51
N GLU A 346 3.00 -23.55 11.14
CA GLU A 346 4.03 -22.82 11.92
C GLU A 346 4.64 -21.63 11.16
N THR A 347 3.99 -21.20 10.08
CA THR A 347 4.52 -20.15 9.20
C THR A 347 3.46 -19.10 8.92
N ILE A 348 3.89 -17.83 8.93
CA ILE A 348 3.11 -16.74 8.32
C ILE A 348 3.90 -16.13 7.17
N THR A 349 3.18 -15.70 6.15
CA THR A 349 3.75 -15.03 4.97
C THR A 349 3.03 -13.74 4.69
N ARG A 350 3.73 -12.81 4.04
CA ARG A 350 3.12 -11.61 3.45
C ARG A 350 3.77 -11.39 2.10
N ARG A 351 2.92 -11.17 1.09
CA ARG A 351 3.35 -10.96 -0.30
C ARG A 351 2.67 -9.71 -0.84
N VAL A 352 3.43 -8.67 -1.15
CA VAL A 352 2.86 -7.40 -1.61
C VAL A 352 3.80 -6.74 -2.62
N GLY A 353 3.27 -6.42 -3.80
CA GLY A 353 4.08 -5.86 -4.90
C GLY A 353 5.24 -6.80 -5.24
N ALA A 354 6.45 -6.25 -5.33
CA ALA A 354 7.65 -7.02 -5.64
C ALA A 354 8.35 -7.64 -4.41
N VAL A 355 7.84 -7.42 -3.19
CA VAL A 355 8.48 -7.87 -1.94
C VAL A 355 7.63 -8.89 -1.19
N GLY A 356 8.30 -9.88 -0.62
CA GLY A 356 7.68 -10.90 0.21
C GLY A 356 8.45 -11.13 1.49
N ALA A 357 7.76 -11.71 2.47
CA ALA A 357 8.34 -12.12 3.73
C ALA A 357 7.71 -13.41 4.24
N GLU A 358 8.52 -14.20 4.92
CA GLU A 358 8.14 -15.46 5.56
C GLU A 358 8.73 -15.48 6.97
N MET A 359 7.92 -15.78 7.97
CA MET A 359 8.33 -15.89 9.37
C MET A 359 7.89 -17.24 9.92
N TRP A 360 8.82 -17.91 10.59
CA TRP A 360 8.62 -19.25 11.16
C TRP A 360 8.59 -19.20 12.67
N PHE A 361 7.85 -20.13 13.27
CA PHE A 361 7.68 -20.25 14.71
C PHE A 361 7.98 -21.67 15.18
N ASP A 362 8.26 -21.81 16.48
CA ASP A 362 8.47 -23.11 17.14
C ASP A 362 7.16 -23.85 17.46
N SER A 363 6.01 -23.27 17.14
CA SER A 363 4.69 -23.79 17.44
C SER A 363 3.63 -23.26 16.47
N PRO A 364 2.48 -23.95 16.32
CA PRO A 364 1.48 -23.50 15.36
C PRO A 364 0.78 -22.17 15.69
N VAL A 365 0.67 -21.28 14.69
CA VAL A 365 0.20 -19.88 14.82
C VAL A 365 -1.09 -19.56 14.04
N TYR A 366 -1.84 -20.59 13.64
CA TYR A 366 -3.17 -20.42 13.03
C TYR A 366 -4.28 -20.37 14.10
N PRO A 367 -5.43 -19.75 13.82
CA PRO A 367 -6.52 -19.69 14.79
C PRO A 367 -7.08 -21.06 15.13
N GLY A 368 -7.26 -21.31 16.41
CA GLY A 368 -7.75 -22.60 16.91
C GLY A 368 -6.64 -23.63 17.14
N SER A 369 -5.36 -23.26 17.02
CA SER A 369 -4.25 -24.15 17.38
C SER A 369 -4.25 -24.57 18.86
N GLY A 370 -4.84 -23.77 19.75
CA GLY A 370 -4.82 -23.99 21.20
C GLY A 370 -3.50 -23.62 21.88
N VAL A 371 -2.50 -23.18 21.10
CA VAL A 371 -1.21 -22.72 21.62
C VAL A 371 -1.37 -21.34 22.24
N GLU A 372 -0.85 -21.15 23.46
CA GLU A 372 -0.93 -19.85 24.15
C GLU A 372 0.27 -18.94 23.84
N THR A 373 1.46 -19.53 23.79
CA THR A 373 2.72 -18.83 23.55
C THR A 373 3.61 -19.55 22.55
N CYS A 374 4.42 -18.80 21.82
CA CYS A 374 5.40 -19.31 20.86
C CYS A 374 6.62 -18.38 20.79
N SER A 375 7.66 -18.84 20.10
CA SER A 375 8.84 -18.06 19.76
C SER A 375 8.98 -17.96 18.24
N ALA A 376 9.37 -16.80 17.73
CA ALA A 376 9.80 -16.70 16.34
C ALA A 376 11.19 -17.36 16.21
N VAL A 377 11.37 -18.22 15.22
CA VAL A 377 12.64 -18.96 15.00
C VAL A 377 13.39 -18.46 13.77
N GLY A 378 12.73 -17.73 12.88
CA GLY A 378 13.37 -17.08 11.74
C GLY A 378 12.45 -16.13 11.01
N LEU A 379 13.06 -15.22 10.26
CA LEU A 379 12.40 -14.27 9.38
C LEU A 379 13.23 -14.16 8.10
N ARG A 380 12.56 -14.26 6.96
CA ARG A 380 13.16 -14.06 5.66
C ARG A 380 12.36 -13.03 4.89
N VAL A 381 13.06 -12.10 4.24
CA VAL A 381 12.48 -11.07 3.37
C VAL A 381 13.26 -11.07 2.06
N GLY A 382 12.56 -10.84 0.96
CA GLY A 382 13.20 -10.83 -0.35
C GLY A 382 12.25 -10.57 -1.51
N ALA A 383 12.73 -10.82 -2.73
CA ALA A 383 11.98 -10.58 -3.95
C ALA A 383 10.93 -11.67 -4.20
N LEU A 384 9.74 -11.25 -4.59
CA LEU A 384 8.70 -12.16 -5.05
C LEU A 384 8.95 -12.57 -6.50
N GLY A 385 9.01 -13.87 -6.71
CA GLY A 385 9.00 -14.51 -8.01
C GLY A 385 7.82 -15.46 -8.15
N MET A 386 7.77 -16.13 -9.30
CA MET A 386 6.81 -17.20 -9.56
C MET A 386 7.57 -18.39 -10.14
N ALA A 387 7.37 -19.56 -9.55
CA ALA A 387 7.90 -20.81 -10.07
C ALA A 387 7.17 -21.24 -11.35
N VAL A 388 7.71 -22.26 -12.02
CA VAL A 388 7.16 -22.79 -13.28
C VAL A 388 5.75 -23.34 -13.09
N ASP A 389 5.44 -23.88 -11.91
CA ASP A 389 4.12 -24.39 -11.52
C ASP A 389 3.14 -23.30 -11.07
N GLY A 390 3.55 -22.02 -11.12
CA GLY A 390 2.75 -20.87 -10.73
C GLY A 390 2.72 -20.60 -9.23
N SER A 391 3.45 -21.35 -8.40
CA SER A 391 3.61 -21.03 -6.99
C SER A 391 4.47 -19.79 -6.80
N ALA A 392 4.13 -18.95 -5.83
CA ALA A 392 4.94 -17.77 -5.50
C ALA A 392 6.25 -18.21 -4.83
N THR A 393 7.38 -17.69 -5.31
CA THR A 393 8.70 -17.94 -4.74
C THR A 393 9.23 -16.69 -4.04
N LEU A 394 10.07 -16.89 -3.03
CA LEU A 394 10.75 -15.82 -2.33
C LEU A 394 12.26 -16.02 -2.49
N ALA A 395 12.90 -15.15 -3.27
CA ALA A 395 14.36 -15.14 -3.43
C ALA A 395 14.98 -14.31 -2.30
N ALA A 396 16.06 -14.80 -1.68
CA ALA A 396 16.73 -14.09 -0.58
C ALA A 396 17.36 -12.75 -1.01
N GLU A 397 17.63 -12.58 -2.31
CA GLU A 397 18.23 -11.39 -2.91
C GLU A 397 17.37 -10.91 -4.10
N GLY A 398 17.53 -9.64 -4.49
CA GLY A 398 16.95 -9.08 -5.72
C GLY A 398 15.72 -8.18 -5.54
N CYS A 399 15.35 -7.80 -4.31
CA CYS A 399 14.38 -6.72 -4.10
C CYS A 399 15.13 -5.41 -3.89
N ASP A 400 15.27 -4.63 -4.96
CA ASP A 400 16.06 -3.40 -4.95
C ASP A 400 15.32 -2.20 -4.33
N ASP A 401 14.01 -2.33 -4.06
CA ASP A 401 13.24 -1.28 -3.38
C ASP A 401 13.42 -1.35 -1.86
N ALA A 402 14.42 -0.61 -1.36
CA ALA A 402 14.71 -0.48 0.06
C ALA A 402 13.51 0.02 0.89
N ALA A 403 12.58 0.81 0.33
CA ALA A 403 11.40 1.25 1.05
C ALA A 403 10.43 0.09 1.28
N ALA A 404 10.18 -0.73 0.26
CA ALA A 404 9.31 -1.89 0.35
C ALA A 404 9.85 -2.94 1.33
N VAL A 405 11.15 -3.26 1.25
CA VAL A 405 11.84 -4.16 2.19
C VAL A 405 11.76 -3.63 3.63
N SER A 406 12.01 -2.34 3.82
CA SER A 406 11.93 -1.74 5.15
C SER A 406 10.50 -1.78 5.71
N GLU A 407 9.48 -1.61 4.87
CA GLU A 407 8.08 -1.59 5.32
C GLU A 407 7.55 -2.96 5.71
N ILE A 408 7.90 -4.01 4.96
CA ILE A 408 7.51 -5.37 5.35
C ILE A 408 8.24 -5.80 6.63
N MET A 409 9.51 -5.41 6.80
CA MET A 409 10.28 -5.63 8.02
C MET A 409 9.72 -4.85 9.22
N ARG A 410 9.29 -3.60 9.02
CA ARG A 410 8.63 -2.80 10.06
C ARG A 410 7.31 -3.44 10.51
N SER A 411 6.56 -4.01 9.58
CA SER A 411 5.35 -4.77 9.90
C SER A 411 5.66 -6.03 10.72
N ALA A 412 6.73 -6.76 10.39
CA ALA A 412 7.22 -7.88 11.19
C ALA A 412 7.63 -7.44 12.60
N ASP A 413 8.39 -6.35 12.74
CA ASP A 413 8.77 -5.81 14.05
C ASP A 413 7.55 -5.37 14.88
N LEU A 414 6.55 -4.77 14.25
CA LEU A 414 5.29 -4.40 14.93
C LEU A 414 4.57 -5.64 15.47
N ILE A 415 4.43 -6.70 14.66
CA ILE A 415 3.78 -7.96 15.05
C ILE A 415 4.52 -8.58 16.24
N LEU A 416 5.85 -8.70 16.15
CA LEU A 416 6.67 -9.31 17.20
C LEU A 416 6.66 -8.46 18.48
N SER A 417 6.92 -7.15 18.35
CA SER A 417 6.97 -6.22 19.49
C SER A 417 5.64 -6.15 20.23
N ALA A 418 4.52 -6.07 19.52
CA ALA A 418 3.20 -5.92 20.14
C ALA A 418 2.62 -7.25 20.67
N SER A 419 3.18 -8.38 20.26
CA SER A 419 2.79 -9.71 20.78
C SER A 419 3.70 -10.21 21.91
N THR A 420 4.81 -9.51 22.18
CA THR A 420 5.78 -9.95 23.19
C THR A 420 5.17 -9.90 24.60
N VAL A 421 5.31 -11.00 25.33
CA VAL A 421 4.90 -11.09 26.73
C VAL A 421 6.04 -10.58 27.62
N ALA A 422 5.72 -9.72 28.58
CA ALA A 422 6.71 -9.30 29.58
C ALA A 422 7.13 -10.50 30.43
N HIS A 423 8.41 -10.86 30.38
CA HIS A 423 8.99 -11.80 31.32
C HIS A 423 9.33 -11.02 32.61
N ASP A 424 8.65 -11.32 33.71
CA ASP A 424 9.00 -10.79 35.03
C ASP A 424 10.40 -11.30 35.41
N GLY A 425 11.44 -10.49 35.18
CA GLY A 425 12.78 -10.72 35.74
C GLY A 425 13.97 -10.54 34.80
N GLY A 426 13.79 -10.34 33.49
CA GLY A 426 14.91 -10.17 32.56
C GLY A 426 15.07 -8.72 32.10
N ALA A 427 16.08 -7.99 32.59
CA ALA A 427 16.55 -6.81 31.86
C ALA A 427 17.09 -7.29 30.51
N SER A 428 16.33 -7.10 29.43
CA SER A 428 16.83 -7.36 28.08
C SER A 428 18.10 -6.52 27.87
N THR A 429 19.23 -7.21 27.70
CA THR A 429 20.55 -6.62 27.46
C THR A 429 20.70 -6.12 26.02
N GLN A 430 19.70 -6.33 25.17
CA GLN A 430 19.73 -5.93 23.78
C GLN A 430 19.41 -4.44 23.60
N SER A 431 20.10 -3.82 22.64
CA SER A 431 19.83 -2.44 22.24
C SER A 431 18.39 -2.31 21.72
N PRO A 432 17.62 -1.31 22.16
CA PRO A 432 16.26 -1.11 21.66
C PRO A 432 16.24 -0.89 20.13
N ALA A 433 15.35 -1.58 19.43
CA ALA A 433 15.08 -1.38 18.00
C ALA A 433 13.72 -0.71 17.79
N GLY A 434 13.40 -0.40 16.52
CA GLY A 434 12.11 0.12 16.10
C GLY A 434 11.67 1.37 16.84
N VAL A 435 10.43 1.36 17.34
CA VAL A 435 9.76 2.53 17.95
C VAL A 435 10.56 3.14 19.11
N LEU A 436 11.26 2.34 19.91
CA LEU A 436 12.06 2.86 21.03
C LEU A 436 13.28 3.64 20.53
N ALA A 437 13.98 3.12 19.52
CA ALA A 437 15.09 3.81 18.89
C ALA A 437 14.64 5.11 18.21
N THR A 438 13.50 5.06 17.50
CA THR A 438 12.88 6.24 16.88
C THR A 438 12.52 7.30 17.92
N ARG A 439 11.84 6.92 19.01
CA ARG A 439 11.50 7.85 20.11
C ARG A 439 12.74 8.50 20.69
N ARG A 440 13.81 7.74 20.92
CA ARG A 440 15.10 8.25 21.41
C ARG A 440 15.64 9.36 20.49
N VAL A 441 15.68 9.09 19.18
CA VAL A 441 16.13 10.06 18.18
C VAL A 441 15.24 11.30 18.15
N VAL A 442 13.92 11.13 18.21
CA VAL A 442 12.98 12.26 18.25
C VAL A 442 13.22 13.11 19.50
N LEU A 443 13.39 12.49 20.66
CA LEU A 443 13.67 13.19 21.92
C LEU A 443 15.03 13.92 21.88
N GLU A 444 16.07 13.34 21.27
CA GLU A 444 17.35 14.04 21.05
C GLU A 444 17.14 15.33 20.24
N HIS A 445 16.24 15.30 19.25
CA HIS A 445 15.93 16.48 18.43
C HIS A 445 15.04 17.49 19.14
N ILE A 446 14.08 17.04 19.95
CA ILE A 446 13.12 17.89 20.66
C ILE A 446 13.77 18.56 21.87
N LEU A 447 14.47 17.78 22.69
CA LEU A 447 14.94 18.23 24.00
C LEU A 447 16.21 19.08 23.92
N ALA A 448 16.95 19.01 22.80
CA ALA A 448 18.08 19.90 22.55
C ALA A 448 17.70 21.40 22.58
N GLU A 449 16.42 21.74 22.36
CA GLU A 449 15.92 23.12 22.35
C GLU A 449 15.26 23.54 23.69
N LEU A 450 14.98 22.58 24.59
CA LEU A 450 14.45 22.91 25.90
C LEU A 450 15.57 23.50 26.77
N ARG A 451 15.38 24.74 27.22
CA ARG A 451 16.27 25.35 28.21
C ARG A 451 16.05 24.64 29.55
N SER A 452 17.04 23.91 30.03
CA SER A 452 17.04 23.29 31.35
C SER A 452 18.22 23.78 32.19
N ALA A 453 18.03 23.88 33.51
CA ALA A 453 19.10 24.27 34.44
C ALA A 453 20.16 23.17 34.64
N GLY A 454 19.82 21.91 34.34
CA GLY A 454 20.73 20.76 34.29
C GLY A 454 20.49 19.89 33.04
N PRO A 455 21.47 19.09 32.60
CA PRO A 455 21.37 18.35 31.34
C PRO A 455 20.33 17.22 31.43
N VAL A 456 19.38 17.21 30.50
CA VAL A 456 18.53 16.04 30.26
C VAL A 456 19.37 14.95 29.59
N GLN A 457 19.50 13.80 30.24
CA GLN A 457 20.28 12.69 29.70
C GLN A 457 19.37 11.65 29.05
N ILE A 458 19.60 11.37 27.77
CA ILE A 458 18.81 10.39 27.03
C ILE A 458 19.61 9.10 26.92
N GLY A 459 19.22 8.09 27.72
CA GLY A 459 19.75 6.73 27.62
C GLY A 459 19.02 5.91 26.56
N GLN A 460 19.36 4.62 26.48
CA GLN A 460 18.75 3.69 25.53
C GLN A 460 17.25 3.43 25.81
N ARG A 461 16.90 3.22 27.08
CA ARG A 461 15.53 2.84 27.50
C ARG A 461 14.85 3.87 28.40
N HIS A 462 15.63 4.81 28.92
CA HIS A 462 15.16 5.79 29.88
C HIS A 462 15.76 7.15 29.57
N LEU A 463 14.98 8.19 29.81
CA LEU A 463 15.45 9.56 29.92
C LEU A 463 15.61 9.93 31.39
N VAL A 464 16.64 10.68 31.73
CA VAL A 464 16.89 11.19 33.07
C VAL A 464 16.78 12.71 33.08
N VAL A 465 15.94 13.25 33.95
CA VAL A 465 15.73 14.69 34.13
C VAL A 465 15.53 14.99 35.62
N ASN A 466 16.29 15.94 36.18
CA ASN A 466 16.19 16.35 37.60
C ASN A 466 16.17 15.17 38.61
N GLY A 467 16.93 14.10 38.33
CA GLY A 467 16.99 12.88 39.16
C GLY A 467 15.85 11.87 38.94
N PHE A 468 14.85 12.21 38.12
CA PHE A 468 13.78 11.30 37.71
C PHE A 468 14.18 10.50 36.47
N ARG A 469 13.77 9.24 36.41
CA ARG A 469 13.90 8.36 35.24
C ARG A 469 12.53 8.19 34.59
N VAL A 470 12.42 8.51 33.30
CA VAL A 470 11.21 8.31 32.49
C VAL A 470 11.46 7.19 31.49
N SER A 471 10.67 6.12 31.54
CA SER A 471 10.74 5.01 30.58
C SER A 471 10.32 5.44 29.18
N LEU A 472 11.15 5.18 28.17
CA LEU A 472 10.81 5.45 26.76
C LEU A 472 9.78 4.45 26.19
N ALA A 473 9.62 3.29 26.85
CA ALA A 473 8.71 2.24 26.44
C ALA A 473 7.30 2.40 27.01
N THR A 474 7.20 2.91 28.23
CA THR A 474 5.94 2.94 28.99
C THR A 474 5.55 4.33 29.47
N GLY A 475 6.46 5.32 29.42
CA GLY A 475 6.25 6.65 30.00
C GLY A 475 6.25 6.67 31.54
N ARG A 476 6.43 5.53 32.20
CA ARG A 476 6.47 5.43 33.67
C ARG A 476 7.65 6.23 34.23
N VAL A 477 7.39 6.97 35.30
CA VAL A 477 8.39 7.76 36.01
C VAL A 477 8.81 7.04 37.29
N THR A 478 10.10 7.01 37.56
CA THR A 478 10.66 6.58 38.85
C THR A 478 11.66 7.59 39.40
N LYS A 479 11.82 7.63 40.72
CA LYS A 479 12.86 8.36 41.43
C LYS A 479 13.47 7.44 42.47
N ASP A 480 14.79 7.26 42.43
CA ASP A 480 15.52 6.34 43.32
C ASP A 480 14.99 4.89 43.31
N GLY A 481 14.36 4.47 42.20
CA GLY A 481 13.76 3.15 42.02
C GLY A 481 12.25 3.11 42.29
N ASP A 482 11.72 4.09 43.03
CA ASP A 482 10.31 4.12 43.40
C ASP A 482 9.44 4.78 42.31
N PRO A 483 8.25 4.24 42.00
CA PRO A 483 7.32 4.86 41.06
C PRO A 483 6.84 6.21 41.56
N VAL A 484 6.85 7.22 40.69
CA VAL A 484 6.34 8.56 40.98
C VAL A 484 5.23 8.90 39.99
N GLU A 485 4.10 9.39 40.48
CA GLU A 485 3.07 9.95 39.62
C GLU A 485 3.42 11.40 39.23
N VAL A 486 3.48 11.65 37.93
CA VAL A 486 3.70 12.99 37.37
C VAL A 486 2.58 13.26 36.40
N THR A 487 1.89 14.39 36.56
CA THR A 487 0.85 14.80 35.60
C THR A 487 1.52 15.44 34.38
N PRO A 488 1.37 14.86 33.17
CA PRO A 488 2.00 15.42 31.97
C PRO A 488 1.40 16.78 31.59
N LYS A 489 2.24 17.75 31.25
CA LYS A 489 1.79 19.06 30.73
C LYS A 489 1.21 18.87 29.33
N LYS A 490 -0.08 19.18 29.13
CA LYS A 490 -0.76 18.96 27.83
C LYS A 490 -0.48 20.03 26.76
N ARG A 491 -0.25 21.28 27.17
CA ARG A 491 0.00 22.43 26.28
C ARG A 491 1.40 22.96 26.49
N HIS A 492 2.38 22.14 26.11
CA HIS A 492 3.79 22.47 26.29
C HIS A 492 4.39 23.29 25.13
N GLY A 493 3.70 23.39 23.98
CA GLY A 493 4.14 24.22 22.84
C GLY A 493 5.36 23.66 22.07
N VAL A 494 5.82 22.46 22.44
CA VAL A 494 6.96 21.80 21.81
C VAL A 494 6.48 20.99 20.61
N TRP A 495 7.16 21.13 19.47
CA TRP A 495 6.88 20.34 18.29
C TRP A 495 7.13 18.85 18.53
N GLN A 496 6.27 18.00 17.95
CA GLN A 496 6.44 16.55 17.98
C GLN A 496 5.73 15.90 16.78
N PRO A 497 6.21 14.73 16.30
CA PRO A 497 5.48 13.93 15.33
C PRO A 497 4.09 13.54 15.84
N ALA A 498 3.05 13.64 14.99
CA ALA A 498 1.67 13.33 15.40
C ALA A 498 1.39 11.85 15.66
N ALA A 499 2.20 10.94 15.09
CA ALA A 499 1.91 9.51 15.07
C ALA A 499 2.06 8.82 16.45
N ASP A 500 2.81 9.42 17.39
CA ASP A 500 3.16 8.78 18.66
C ASP A 500 2.57 9.49 19.88
N ARG A 501 1.45 8.95 20.38
CA ARG A 501 0.76 9.46 21.58
C ARG A 501 1.60 9.28 22.84
N LEU A 502 2.39 8.21 22.95
CA LEU A 502 3.21 8.00 24.14
C LEU A 502 4.37 8.99 24.16
N LEU A 503 4.97 9.29 23.00
CA LEU A 503 5.97 10.36 22.89
C LEU A 503 5.39 11.70 23.37
N THR A 504 4.17 12.03 22.96
CA THR A 504 3.47 13.25 23.44
C THR A 504 3.36 13.26 24.97
N THR A 505 2.98 12.13 25.57
CA THR A 505 2.92 11.99 27.04
C THR A 505 4.30 12.15 27.67
N ILE A 506 5.34 11.50 27.13
CA ILE A 506 6.71 11.58 27.64
C ILE A 506 7.22 13.02 27.59
N VAL A 507 7.04 13.73 26.48
CA VAL A 507 7.45 15.14 26.35
C VAL A 507 6.71 16.00 27.37
N GLY A 508 5.40 15.84 27.52
CA GLY A 508 4.62 16.55 28.53
C GLY A 508 5.07 16.27 29.96
N THR A 509 5.45 15.03 30.27
CA THR A 509 6.03 14.64 31.57
C THR A 509 7.39 15.31 31.79
N VAL A 510 8.28 15.29 30.79
CA VAL A 510 9.60 15.92 30.90
C VAL A 510 9.48 17.42 31.11
N VAL A 511 8.58 18.09 30.38
CA VAL A 511 8.34 19.54 30.57
C VAL A 511 7.82 19.83 31.97
N ALA A 512 6.90 19.00 32.50
CA ALA A 512 6.43 19.15 33.87
C ALA A 512 7.58 19.00 34.90
N LEU A 513 8.48 18.04 34.70
CA LEU A 513 9.64 17.81 35.56
C LEU A 513 10.75 18.87 35.44
N LEU A 514 10.79 19.62 34.34
CA LEU A 514 11.70 20.77 34.17
C LEU A 514 11.18 22.03 34.86
N GLU A 515 9.87 22.10 35.12
CA GLU A 515 9.19 23.21 35.79
C GLU A 515 9.10 23.05 37.32
N THR A 516 9.39 21.83 37.82
CA THR A 516 9.61 21.54 39.25
C THR A 516 11.03 21.85 39.67
#